data_AF-A0A1G7GWA0-F1
#
_entry.id   AF-A0A1G7GWA0-F1
#
_cell.length_a   1.000
_cell.length_b   1.000
_cell.length_c   1.000
_cell.angle_alpha   90.00
_cell.angle_beta   90.00
_cell.angle_gamma   90.00
#
_symmetry.space_group_name_H-M   'P 1'
#
loop_
_entity.id
_entity.type
_entity.pdbx_description
1 polymer ?
#
loop_
_entity_poly.entity_id
_entity_poly.type
_entity_poly.pdbx_seq_one_letter_code
_entity_poly.pdbx_strand_id
1 'polypeptide(L)'
;MNNYGKSAIRAVELIQSGEVPYTEDAWKKATTEFFTIKTKACPRSAFLGLCEAGLIKDVHQIHIKQPLKNTINKDHAIEAVQLLTENEDYASYKSLQLWRIIMLGNQKSHNFQMDVVLALWNNGMISPAKTYIMA
;
A
#
# COMPACT_ATOMS: atom_id res chain seq x y z
N MET A 1 -14.43 0.50 1.67
CA MET A 1 -13.07 0.09 2.09
C MET A 1 -13.16 -1.14 3.00
N ASN A 2 -12.34 -2.17 2.74
CA ASN A 2 -12.31 -3.41 3.54
C ASN A 2 -11.34 -3.32 4.73
N ASN A 3 -11.25 -4.38 5.54
CA ASN A 3 -10.38 -4.39 6.73
C ASN A 3 -8.89 -4.28 6.39
N TYR A 4 -8.42 -4.77 5.23
CA TYR A 4 -7.03 -4.58 4.81
C TYR A 4 -6.72 -3.12 4.48
N GLY A 5 -7.66 -2.42 3.82
CA GLY A 5 -7.54 -0.98 3.58
C GLY A 5 -7.53 -0.17 4.88
N LYS A 6 -8.40 -0.51 5.83
CA LYS A 6 -8.41 0.09 7.18
C LYS A 6 -7.07 -0.16 7.90
N SER A 7 -6.55 -1.38 7.86
CA SER A 7 -5.25 -1.71 8.44
C SER A 7 -4.11 -0.94 7.80
N ALA A 8 -4.13 -0.72 6.49
CA ALA A 8 -3.10 0.06 5.80
C ALA A 8 -3.07 1.51 6.28
N ILE A 9 -4.24 2.17 6.31
CA ILE A 9 -4.38 3.54 6.83
C ILE A 9 -3.90 3.61 8.28
N ARG A 10 -4.40 2.71 9.13
CA ARG A 10 -4.04 2.68 10.54
C ARG A 10 -2.54 2.46 10.76
N ALA A 11 -1.92 1.61 9.94
CA ALA A 11 -0.48 1.39 10.00
C ALA A 11 0.31 2.65 9.65
N VAL A 12 -0.12 3.43 8.65
CA VAL A 12 0.49 4.74 8.34
C VAL A 12 0.36 5.70 9.52
N GLU A 13 -0.83 5.82 10.10
CA GLU A 13 -1.08 6.68 11.26
C GLU A 13 -0.18 6.32 12.46
N LEU A 14 -0.01 5.02 12.75
CA LEU A 14 0.84 4.52 13.83
C LEU A 14 2.32 4.89 13.63
N ILE A 15 2.77 4.94 12.38
CA ILE A 15 4.15 5.35 12.05
C ILE A 15 4.27 6.87 12.17
N GLN A 16 3.35 7.61 11.57
CA GLN A 16 3.37 9.08 11.56
C GLN A 16 3.22 9.69 12.95
N SER A 17 2.48 9.05 13.85
CA SER A 17 2.38 9.47 15.26
C SER A 17 3.62 9.16 16.09
N GLY A 18 4.56 8.36 15.57
CA GLY A 18 5.72 7.85 16.30
C GLY A 18 5.38 6.73 17.29
N GLU A 19 4.15 6.25 17.33
CA GLU A 19 3.72 5.17 18.23
C GLU A 19 4.39 3.83 17.87
N VAL A 20 4.66 3.60 16.58
CA VAL A 20 5.36 2.41 16.10
C VAL A 20 6.48 2.81 15.12
N PRO A 21 7.75 2.46 15.40
CA PRO A 21 8.87 2.93 14.58
C PRO A 21 9.00 2.21 13.24
N TYR A 22 8.52 0.97 13.12
CA TYR A 22 8.77 0.13 11.96
C TYR A 22 7.49 -0.29 11.24
N THR A 23 7.53 -0.29 9.91
CA THR A 23 6.38 -0.59 9.04
C THR A 23 5.80 -1.98 9.26
N GLU A 24 6.66 -2.98 9.48
CA GLU A 24 6.21 -4.36 9.74
C GLU A 24 5.44 -4.47 11.06
N ASP A 25 5.92 -3.80 12.10
CA ASP A 25 5.27 -3.78 13.40
C ASP A 25 3.96 -2.98 13.36
N ALA A 26 3.93 -1.88 12.60
CA ALA A 26 2.74 -1.06 12.43
C ALA A 26 1.64 -1.83 11.68
N TRP A 27 2.00 -2.55 10.61
CA TRP A 27 1.06 -3.43 9.91
C TRP A 27 0.51 -4.52 10.84
N LYS A 28 1.41 -5.18 11.58
CA LYS A 28 1.01 -6.23 12.53
C LYS A 28 0.02 -5.68 13.56
N LYS A 29 0.35 -4.56 14.21
CA LYS A 29 -0.53 -3.90 15.19
C LYS A 29 -1.87 -3.51 14.57
N ALA A 30 -1.87 -2.80 13.45
CA ALA A 30 -3.09 -2.37 12.77
C ALA A 30 -3.98 -3.56 12.36
N THR A 31 -3.42 -4.68 11.91
CA THR A 31 -4.24 -5.86 11.57
C THR A 31 -4.88 -6.52 12.79
N THR A 32 -4.28 -6.45 13.98
CA THR A 32 -4.92 -6.97 15.20
C THR A 32 -6.15 -6.18 15.62
N GLU A 33 -6.27 -4.90 15.21
CA GLU A 33 -7.45 -4.07 15.49
C GLU A 33 -8.66 -4.47 14.62
N PHE A 34 -8.43 -5.01 13.42
CA PHE A 34 -9.49 -5.28 12.43
C PHE A 34 -9.69 -6.76 12.10
N PHE A 35 -8.85 -7.66 12.60
CA PHE A 35 -8.93 -9.09 12.34
C PHE A 35 -8.74 -9.90 13.63
N THR A 36 -9.60 -10.90 13.81
CA THR A 36 -9.47 -11.94 14.84
C THR A 36 -8.78 -13.20 14.32
N ILE A 37 -8.51 -13.25 13.02
CA ILE A 37 -7.92 -14.40 12.32
C ILE A 37 -6.64 -14.01 11.58
N LYS A 38 -5.87 -15.02 11.19
CA LYS A 38 -4.65 -14.84 10.40
C LYS A 38 -4.93 -14.10 9.09
N THR A 39 -4.15 -13.06 8.83
CA THR A 39 -4.25 -12.22 7.63
C THR A 39 -3.51 -12.81 6.44
N LYS A 40 -3.95 -12.45 5.22
CA LYS A 40 -3.31 -12.86 3.96
C LYS A 40 -1.97 -12.13 3.76
N ALA A 41 -1.04 -12.82 3.10
CA ALA A 41 0.29 -12.27 2.83
C ALA A 41 0.31 -11.20 1.73
N CYS A 42 -0.55 -11.30 0.71
CA CYS A 42 -0.58 -10.36 -0.42
C CYS A 42 -0.80 -8.89 0.00
N PRO A 43 -1.81 -8.54 0.83
CA PRO A 43 -2.00 -7.16 1.27
C PRO A 43 -0.86 -6.66 2.17
N ARG A 44 -0.26 -7.55 2.99
CA ARG A 44 0.95 -7.22 3.76
C ARG A 44 2.11 -6.86 2.82
N SER A 45 2.38 -7.68 1.82
CA SER A 45 3.44 -7.44 0.84
C SER A 45 3.22 -6.14 0.04
N ALA A 46 1.96 -5.83 -0.30
CA ALA A 46 1.63 -4.58 -0.97
C ALA A 46 1.94 -3.36 -0.08
N PHE A 47 1.45 -3.35 1.17
CA PHE A 47 1.71 -2.26 2.10
C PHE A 47 3.21 -2.04 2.35
N LEU A 48 3.94 -3.10 2.70
CA LEU A 48 5.38 -3.00 2.98
C LEU A 48 6.17 -2.63 1.73
N GLY A 49 5.77 -3.14 0.56
CA GLY A 49 6.38 -2.80 -0.71
C GLY A 49 6.25 -1.33 -1.07
N LEU A 50 5.09 -0.73 -0.84
CA LEU A 50 4.86 0.71 -1.03
C LEU A 50 5.69 1.56 -0.06
N CYS A 51 5.79 1.13 1.21
CA CYS A 51 6.62 1.82 2.20
C CYS A 51 8.10 1.79 1.80
N GLU A 52 8.60 0.61 1.40
CA GLU A 52 9.99 0.43 0.98
C GLU A 52 10.30 1.21 -0.30
N ALA A 53 9.34 1.33 -1.22
CA ALA A 53 9.46 2.15 -2.42
C ALA A 53 9.40 3.67 -2.16
N GLY A 54 9.12 4.09 -0.92
CA GLY A 54 9.00 5.52 -0.58
C GLY A 54 7.73 6.17 -1.15
N LEU A 55 6.70 5.37 -1.44
CA LEU A 55 5.45 5.83 -2.04
C LEU A 55 4.38 6.22 -1.00
N ILE A 56 4.68 6.07 0.29
CA ILE A 56 3.79 6.46 1.37
C ILE A 56 4.27 7.78 1.98
N LYS A 57 3.36 8.75 2.07
CA LYS A 57 3.65 10.08 2.61
C LYS A 57 4.15 9.98 4.05
N ASP A 58 5.25 10.69 4.34
CA ASP A 58 5.87 10.78 5.67
C ASP A 58 6.27 9.42 6.28
N VAL A 59 6.44 8.38 5.44
CA VAL A 59 7.05 7.10 5.81
C VAL A 59 8.37 6.97 5.07
N HIS A 60 9.47 6.99 5.83
CA HIS A 60 10.82 7.06 5.30
C HIS A 60 11.57 5.72 5.47
N GLN A 61 12.74 5.62 4.84
CA GLN A 61 13.61 4.43 4.92
C GLN A 61 14.01 4.07 6.36
N ILE A 62 14.08 5.04 7.27
CA ILE A 62 14.34 4.79 8.69
C ILE A 62 13.26 3.91 9.37
N HIS A 63 12.05 3.87 8.80
CA HIS A 63 10.94 3.03 9.29
C HIS A 63 10.98 1.61 8.69
N ILE A 64 11.93 1.31 7.80
CA ILE A 64 12.11 0.01 7.18
C ILE A 64 13.17 -0.76 7.98
N LYS A 65 12.71 -1.67 8.86
CA LYS A 65 13.62 -2.51 9.67
C LYS A 65 14.45 -3.45 8.80
N GLN A 66 13.83 -4.01 7.77
CA GLN A 66 14.47 -4.91 6.82
C GLN A 66 13.77 -4.80 5.45
N PRO A 67 14.52 -4.93 4.34
CA PRO A 67 13.93 -4.96 3.00
C PRO A 67 12.94 -6.12 2.85
N LEU A 68 11.84 -5.88 2.13
CA LEU A 68 10.94 -6.98 1.77
C LEU A 68 11.65 -7.83 0.72
N LYS A 69 11.69 -9.15 0.94
CA LYS A 69 12.16 -10.09 -0.11
C LYS A 69 11.39 -9.81 -1.41
N ASN A 70 12.08 -9.80 -2.54
CA ASN A 70 11.44 -9.56 -3.84
C ASN A 70 10.21 -10.46 -4.00
N THR A 71 9.04 -9.82 -4.07
CA THR A 71 7.76 -10.48 -4.31
C THR A 71 7.03 -9.73 -5.40
N ILE A 72 6.44 -10.48 -6.34
CA ILE A 72 5.64 -9.88 -7.42
C ILE A 72 4.48 -9.01 -6.90
N ASN A 73 4.02 -9.27 -5.67
CA ASN A 73 2.96 -8.49 -5.02
C ASN A 73 3.41 -7.06 -4.68
N LYS A 74 4.71 -6.85 -4.38
CA LYS A 74 5.29 -5.50 -4.21
C LYS A 74 5.24 -4.76 -5.53
N ASP A 75 5.72 -5.39 -6.60
CA ASP A 75 5.81 -4.79 -7.93
C ASP A 75 4.42 -4.38 -8.44
N HIS A 76 3.42 -5.25 -8.29
CA HIS A 76 2.03 -4.92 -8.63
C HIS A 76 1.46 -3.73 -7.86
N ALA A 77 1.83 -3.55 -6.59
CA ALA A 77 1.35 -2.42 -5.80
C ALA A 77 2.00 -1.10 -6.25
N ILE A 78 3.29 -1.14 -6.60
CA ILE A 78 4.03 0.00 -7.15
C ILE A 78 3.47 0.39 -8.51
N GLU A 79 3.27 -0.59 -9.40
CA GLU A 79 2.66 -0.38 -10.73
C GLU A 79 1.26 0.23 -10.62
N ALA A 80 0.46 -0.22 -9.65
CA ALA A 80 -0.86 0.35 -9.39
C ALA A 80 -0.79 1.84 -9.02
N VAL A 81 0.16 2.23 -8.17
CA VAL A 81 0.37 3.64 -7.80
C VAL A 81 0.85 4.45 -9.00
N GLN A 82 1.72 3.89 -9.83
CA GLN A 82 2.18 4.55 -11.06
C GLN A 82 1.01 4.83 -12.01
N LEU A 83 0.17 3.83 -12.28
CA LEU A 83 -1.04 4.00 -13.11
C LEU A 83 -1.94 5.12 -12.56
N LEU A 84 -2.25 5.08 -11.27
CA LEU A 84 -3.09 6.10 -10.62
C LEU A 84 -2.50 7.52 -10.71
N THR A 85 -1.17 7.63 -10.75
CA THR A 85 -0.46 8.91 -10.88
C THR A 85 -0.45 9.44 -12.32
N GLU A 86 -0.34 8.54 -13.30
CA GLU A 86 -0.24 8.92 -14.72
C GLU A 86 -1.59 9.27 -15.35
N ASN A 87 -2.70 8.76 -14.79
CA ASN A 87 -4.03 9.01 -15.34
C ASN A 87 -5.10 9.12 -14.24
N GLU A 88 -5.66 10.32 -14.09
CA GLU A 88 -6.73 10.62 -13.13
C GLU A 88 -8.00 9.78 -13.35
N ASP A 89 -8.25 9.27 -14.56
CA ASP A 89 -9.41 8.41 -14.85
C ASP A 89 -9.40 7.15 -13.96
N TYR A 90 -8.21 6.64 -13.62
CA TYR A 90 -8.05 5.47 -12.78
C TYR A 90 -8.36 5.74 -11.30
N ALA A 91 -8.43 6.99 -10.86
CA ALA A 91 -8.83 7.33 -9.49
C ALA A 91 -10.26 6.87 -9.17
N SER A 92 -11.11 6.71 -10.19
CA SER A 92 -12.49 6.19 -10.04
C SER A 92 -12.58 4.66 -9.96
N TYR A 93 -11.47 3.95 -10.19
CA TYR A 93 -11.49 2.49 -10.36
C TYR A 93 -11.65 1.76 -9.03
N LYS A 94 -12.43 0.66 -9.08
CA LYS A 94 -12.49 -0.32 -7.99
C LYS A 94 -11.31 -1.29 -8.06
N SER A 95 -11.03 -1.97 -6.95
CA SER A 95 -9.91 -2.90 -6.79
C SER A 95 -9.77 -3.92 -7.93
N LEU A 96 -10.89 -4.48 -8.41
CA LEU A 96 -10.90 -5.46 -9.51
C LEU A 96 -10.60 -4.82 -10.88
N GLN A 97 -11.06 -3.59 -11.12
CA GLN A 97 -10.80 -2.89 -12.39
C GLN A 97 -9.32 -2.55 -12.50
N LEU A 98 -8.74 -1.97 -11.44
CA LEU A 98 -7.31 -1.67 -11.38
C LEU A 98 -6.47 -2.94 -11.54
N TRP A 99 -6.87 -4.01 -10.86
CA TRP A 99 -6.19 -5.30 -10.98
C TRP A 99 -6.20 -5.88 -12.40
N ARG A 100 -7.30 -5.75 -13.13
CA ARG A 100 -7.41 -6.26 -14.50
C ARG A 100 -6.48 -5.55 -15.48
N ILE A 101 -6.18 -4.26 -15.24
CA ILE A 101 -5.19 -3.52 -16.02
C ILE A 101 -3.80 -4.13 -15.79
N ILE A 102 -3.38 -4.22 -14.53
CA ILE A 102 -2.07 -4.79 -14.12
C ILE A 102 -1.89 -6.22 -14.62
N MET A 103 -2.96 -7.01 -14.59
CA MET A 103 -2.93 -8.41 -15.04
C MET A 103 -3.11 -8.59 -16.55
N LEU A 104 -3.20 -7.51 -17.34
CA LEU A 104 -3.44 -7.55 -18.79
C LEU A 104 -4.62 -8.48 -19.15
N GLY A 105 -5.70 -8.41 -18.36
CA GLY A 105 -6.91 -9.23 -18.56
C GLY A 105 -6.86 -10.66 -17.99
N ASN A 106 -5.75 -11.11 -17.38
CA ASN A 106 -5.69 -12.40 -16.70
C ASN A 106 -6.65 -12.46 -15.49
N GLN A 107 -7.36 -13.58 -15.33
CA GLN A 107 -8.39 -13.77 -14.30
C GLN A 107 -7.85 -14.15 -12.90
N LYS A 108 -6.56 -13.95 -12.64
CA LYS A 108 -5.96 -14.16 -11.32
C LYS A 108 -6.70 -13.34 -10.26
N SER A 109 -6.89 -13.89 -9.06
CA SER A 109 -7.46 -13.11 -7.95
C SER A 109 -6.46 -12.08 -7.42
N HIS A 110 -6.92 -10.85 -7.18
CA HIS A 110 -6.10 -9.77 -6.62
C HIS A 110 -5.76 -9.97 -5.13
N ASN A 111 -6.40 -10.91 -4.42
CA ASN A 111 -6.14 -11.21 -3.01
C ASN A 111 -6.03 -9.96 -2.11
N PHE A 112 -6.88 -8.96 -2.35
CA PHE A 112 -6.98 -7.72 -1.59
C PHE A 112 -5.80 -6.73 -1.68
N GLN A 113 -4.80 -6.98 -2.52
CA GLN A 113 -3.64 -6.08 -2.61
C GLN A 113 -4.01 -4.70 -3.20
N MET A 114 -4.96 -4.65 -4.13
CA MET A 114 -5.48 -3.38 -4.69
C MET A 114 -6.35 -2.61 -3.69
N ASP A 115 -6.98 -3.28 -2.71
CA ASP A 115 -7.73 -2.56 -1.68
C ASP A 115 -6.81 -1.76 -0.76
N VAL A 116 -5.57 -2.24 -0.54
CA VAL A 116 -4.53 -1.49 0.18
C VAL A 116 -4.14 -0.24 -0.61
N VAL A 117 -3.83 -0.40 -1.90
CA VAL A 117 -3.43 0.71 -2.78
C VAL A 117 -4.52 1.79 -2.81
N LEU A 118 -5.75 1.40 -3.14
CA LEU A 118 -6.85 2.36 -3.27
C LEU A 118 -7.23 3.01 -1.94
N ALA A 119 -7.12 2.29 -0.82
CA ALA A 119 -7.37 2.90 0.50
C ALA A 119 -6.37 4.02 0.80
N LEU A 120 -5.08 3.78 0.57
CA LEU A 120 -4.04 4.77 0.80
C LEU A 120 -4.16 5.95 -0.18
N TRP A 121 -4.42 5.66 -1.46
CA TRP A 121 -4.61 6.67 -2.50
C TRP A 121 -5.77 7.60 -2.17
N ASN A 122 -6.95 7.03 -1.91
CA ASN A 122 -8.18 7.79 -1.64
C ASN A 122 -8.13 8.60 -0.33
N ASN A 123 -7.17 8.31 0.55
CA ASN A 123 -6.94 9.07 1.78
C ASN A 123 -5.73 10.01 1.68
N GLY A 124 -5.18 10.24 0.48
CA GLY A 124 -4.05 11.16 0.27
C GLY A 124 -2.76 10.72 0.96
N MET A 125 -2.62 9.43 1.25
CA MET A 125 -1.46 8.85 1.93
C MET A 125 -0.39 8.34 0.96
N ILE A 126 -0.68 8.32 -0.34
CA ILE A 126 0.30 8.05 -1.38
C ILE A 126 1.05 9.34 -1.74
N SER A 127 2.37 9.24 -1.82
CA SER A 127 3.28 10.26 -2.33
C SER A 127 4.06 9.65 -3.49
N PRO A 128 3.69 9.91 -4.76
CA PRO A 128 4.33 9.28 -5.92
C PRO A 128 5.85 9.49 -6.08
N ALA A 129 6.47 10.38 -5.28
CA ALA A 129 7.90 10.72 -5.22
C ALA A 129 8.54 11.12 -6.59
N LYS A 130 9.17 12.27 -6.80
CA LYS A 130 9.63 13.38 -5.98
C LYS A 130 9.29 14.66 -6.75
N THR A 131 8.42 15.52 -6.23
CA THR A 131 8.55 16.94 -6.59
C THR A 131 9.74 17.47 -5.80
N TYR A 132 10.93 17.38 -6.37
CA TYR A 132 11.96 18.35 -6.01
C TYR A 132 11.41 19.70 -6.45
N ILE A 133 10.84 20.46 -5.52
CA ILE A 133 10.77 21.90 -5.70
C ILE A 133 12.23 22.34 -5.58
N MET A 134 12.94 22.38 -6.71
CA MET A 134 14.19 23.14 -6.80
C MET A 134 13.78 24.61 -6.64
N ALA A 135 13.93 25.14 -5.43
CA ALA A 135 13.98 26.57 -5.21
C ALA A 135 15.37 27.08 -5.56
#